data_AF-A0A5D2SI05-F1
#
_entry.id   AF-A0A5D2SI05-F1
#
_cell.length_a   1.000
_cell.length_b   1.000
_cell.length_c   1.000
_cell.angle_alpha   90.00
_cell.angle_beta   90.00
_cell.angle_gamma   90.00
#
_symmetry.space_group_name_H-M   'P 1'
#
loop_
_entity.id
_entity.type
_entity.pdbx_description
1 polymer ?
#
loop_
_entity_poly.entity_id
_entity_poly.type
_entity_poly.pdbx_seq_one_letter_code
_entity_poly.pdbx_strand_id
1 'polypeptide(L)'
;MVMPRFVRPKEGDSESSPNLYVANCGPAVGLQFDTIVSAFSSFGEVKGVYAADESGARVIVSFLEPASAHSAFIALNGRPCPHLGGRSLHIRHSILQPPSSRGMASVPVSLNASDLNIPGLYFFHDFISAVEEEQLLQAVDTGSWISLSKRRVQHYGYKFCYDTRNVDTKQHLGALPSFVSFILERISLSPDIPEKLDLDQLTGLAVWSSEDTQQVHGLLKLPL
;
A
#
# COMPACT_ATOMS: atom_id res chain seq x y z
N MET A 1 -8.94 20.89 -11.57
CA MET A 1 -7.55 21.42 -11.59
C MET A 1 -6.64 20.34 -11.07
N VAL A 2 -5.52 20.07 -11.74
CA VAL A 2 -4.52 19.10 -11.25
C VAL A 2 -3.85 19.73 -10.03
N MET A 3 -3.97 19.08 -8.86
CA MET A 3 -3.27 19.56 -7.67
C MET A 3 -1.75 19.37 -7.83
N PRO A 4 -0.93 20.35 -7.39
CA PRO A 4 0.51 20.23 -7.45
C PRO A 4 0.97 18.99 -6.68
N ARG A 5 1.73 18.12 -7.35
CA ARG A 5 2.24 16.89 -6.77
C ARG A 5 3.62 17.14 -6.17
N PHE A 6 3.79 16.80 -4.90
CA PHE A 6 5.04 16.95 -4.19
C PHE A 6 5.63 15.59 -3.85
N VAL A 7 6.96 15.45 -3.96
CA VAL A 7 7.66 14.18 -3.72
C VAL A 7 8.83 14.36 -2.76
N ARG A 8 9.35 13.24 -2.24
CA ARG A 8 10.56 13.24 -1.43
C ARG A 8 11.76 13.66 -2.30
N PRO A 9 12.64 14.56 -1.82
CA PRO A 9 13.87 14.91 -2.54
C PRO A 9 14.78 13.68 -2.66
N LYS A 10 15.56 13.62 -3.73
CA LYS A 10 16.68 12.66 -3.83
C LYS A 10 17.79 13.09 -2.86
N GLU A 11 18.66 12.15 -2.48
CA GLU A 11 19.81 12.46 -1.62
C GLU A 11 20.67 13.55 -2.30
N GLY A 12 20.80 14.72 -1.64
CA GLY A 12 21.50 15.90 -2.14
C GLY A 12 20.63 17.15 -2.36
N ASP A 13 19.34 16.99 -2.67
CA ASP A 13 18.44 18.12 -3.00
C ASP A 13 17.57 18.59 -1.82
N SER A 14 17.69 17.94 -0.66
CA SER A 14 16.71 18.13 0.42
C SER A 14 16.78 19.52 1.06
N GLU A 15 17.97 20.06 1.31
CA GLU A 15 18.11 21.29 2.11
C GLU A 15 17.80 22.57 1.33
N SER A 16 17.80 22.51 -0.01
CA SER A 16 17.50 23.66 -0.89
C SER A 16 16.02 23.77 -1.26
N SER A 17 15.17 22.87 -0.78
CA SER A 17 13.76 22.90 -1.16
C SER A 17 12.95 23.92 -0.35
N PRO A 18 12.18 24.81 -1.02
CA PRO A 18 11.25 25.72 -0.35
C PRO A 18 9.97 25.04 0.14
N ASN A 19 9.79 23.73 -0.09
CA ASN A 19 8.56 23.03 0.31
C ASN A 19 8.83 22.02 1.43
N LEU A 20 7.92 21.98 2.39
CA LEU A 20 7.96 21.09 3.53
C LEU A 20 6.73 20.19 3.51
N TYR A 21 6.94 18.88 3.57
CA TYR A 21 5.92 17.93 3.97
C TYR A 21 5.78 17.96 5.49
N VAL A 22 4.57 18.18 5.98
CA VAL A 22 4.25 18.32 7.40
C VAL A 22 3.16 17.32 7.76
N ALA A 23 3.53 16.26 8.49
CA ALA A 23 2.58 15.32 9.06
C ALA A 23 2.08 15.76 10.44
N ASN A 24 0.92 15.21 10.84
CA ASN A 24 0.17 15.64 12.02
C ASN A 24 -0.25 17.12 11.92
N CYS A 25 -0.53 17.57 10.70
CA CYS A 25 -0.88 18.94 10.37
C CYS A 25 -1.88 18.94 9.21
N GLY A 26 -3.09 19.46 9.44
CA GLY A 26 -4.14 19.53 8.43
C GLY A 26 -5.57 19.46 9.01
N PRO A 27 -6.60 19.58 8.16
CA PRO A 27 -7.99 19.66 8.59
C PRO A 27 -8.49 18.44 9.37
N ALA A 28 -8.06 17.23 9.00
CA ALA A 28 -8.48 15.99 9.67
C ALA A 28 -7.96 15.90 11.11
N VAL A 29 -6.91 16.67 11.46
CA VAL A 29 -6.38 16.77 12.82
C VAL A 29 -6.76 18.08 13.52
N GLY A 30 -7.77 18.78 12.98
CA GLY A 30 -8.35 19.98 13.56
C GLY A 30 -7.62 21.29 13.24
N LEU A 31 -6.77 21.33 12.21
CA LEU A 31 -6.04 22.53 11.81
C LEU A 31 -6.50 23.04 10.44
N GLN A 32 -6.97 24.28 10.40
CA GLN A 32 -7.33 24.94 9.15
C GLN A 32 -6.09 25.47 8.43
N PHE A 33 -6.15 25.56 7.10
CA PHE A 33 -5.01 26.05 6.31
C PHE A 33 -4.57 27.45 6.73
N ASP A 34 -5.49 28.36 7.05
CA ASP A 34 -5.14 29.71 7.52
C ASP A 34 -4.37 29.70 8.84
N THR A 35 -4.70 28.79 9.76
CA THR A 35 -3.96 28.60 11.01
C THR A 35 -2.54 28.09 10.73
N ILE A 36 -2.40 27.19 9.76
CA ILE A 36 -1.11 26.64 9.36
C ILE A 36 -0.26 27.72 8.68
N VAL A 37 -0.84 28.51 7.77
CA VAL A 37 -0.17 29.67 7.16
C VAL A 37 0.34 30.60 8.26
N SER A 38 -0.53 31.02 9.17
CA SER A 38 -0.18 31.93 10.27
C SER A 38 0.99 31.42 11.12
N ALA A 39 0.99 30.12 11.45
CA ALA A 39 2.05 29.50 12.25
C ALA A 39 3.39 29.41 11.51
N PHE A 40 3.38 29.17 10.20
CA PHE A 40 4.60 29.05 9.40
C PHE A 40 5.12 30.41 8.89
N SER A 41 4.27 31.44 8.83
CA SER A 41 4.65 32.81 8.46
C SER A 41 5.68 33.44 9.39
N SER A 42 5.89 32.92 10.61
CA SER A 42 6.95 33.39 11.51
C SER A 42 8.37 33.09 11.00
N PHE A 43 8.51 32.19 10.02
CA PHE A 43 9.81 31.79 9.45
C PHE A 43 10.08 32.42 8.08
N GLY A 44 9.07 33.03 7.47
CA GLY A 44 9.16 33.69 6.16
C GLY A 44 7.83 33.67 5.42
N GLU A 45 7.83 34.24 4.21
CA GLU A 45 6.63 34.33 3.39
C GLU A 45 6.18 32.95 2.90
N VAL A 46 4.93 32.59 3.21
CA VAL A 46 4.30 31.32 2.81
C VAL A 46 3.55 31.54 1.51
N LYS A 47 4.02 30.91 0.43
CA LYS A 47 3.36 30.90 -0.89
C LYS A 47 2.02 30.18 -0.86
N GLY A 48 1.90 29.13 -0.04
CA GLY A 48 0.65 28.41 0.13
C GLY A 48 0.78 27.14 0.95
N VAL A 49 -0.38 26.63 1.35
CA VAL A 49 -0.54 25.34 2.03
C VAL A 49 -1.44 24.46 1.18
N TYR A 50 -0.98 23.24 0.90
CA TYR A 50 -1.68 22.28 0.04
C TYR A 50 -1.89 20.97 0.77
N ALA A 51 -2.93 20.21 0.44
CA ALA A 51 -3.06 18.84 0.92
C ALA A 51 -1.89 17.98 0.38
N ALA A 52 -1.23 17.21 1.25
CA ALA A 52 -0.16 16.31 0.81
C ALA A 52 -0.69 14.99 0.24
N ASP A 53 -1.87 14.58 0.71
CA ASP A 53 -2.62 13.40 0.29
C ASP A 53 -4.09 13.56 0.68
N GLU A 54 -4.92 12.55 0.40
CA GLU A 54 -6.36 12.53 0.70
C GLU A 54 -6.67 12.34 2.19
N SER A 55 -5.68 12.07 3.05
CA SER A 55 -5.93 11.80 4.47
C SER A 55 -6.38 13.03 5.25
N GLY A 56 -6.08 14.23 4.73
CA GLY A 56 -6.33 15.50 5.44
C GLY A 56 -5.50 15.70 6.71
N ALA A 57 -4.63 14.75 7.09
CA ALA A 57 -3.78 14.81 8.29
C ALA A 57 -2.35 15.31 7.99
N ARG A 58 -2.05 15.57 6.71
CA ARG A 58 -0.75 16.00 6.21
C ARG A 58 -0.92 17.10 5.18
N VAL A 59 -0.02 18.07 5.23
CA VAL A 59 0.02 19.19 4.30
C VAL A 59 1.41 19.40 3.72
N ILE A 60 1.46 20.11 2.61
CA ILE A 60 2.67 20.72 2.06
C ILE A 60 2.61 22.21 2.36
N VAL A 61 3.63 22.72 3.06
CA VAL A 61 3.83 24.17 3.24
C VAL A 61 4.91 24.61 2.25
N SER A 62 4.56 25.54 1.36
CA SER A 62 5.46 26.10 0.35
C SER A 62 5.85 27.51 0.76
N PHE A 63 7.15 27.75 0.94
CA PHE A 63 7.72 29.08 1.20
C PHE A 63 8.12 29.76 -0.11
N LEU A 64 8.24 31.09 -0.06
CA LEU A 64 8.88 31.83 -1.15
C LEU A 64 10.40 31.55 -1.20
N GLU A 65 11.05 31.47 -0.03
CA GLU A 65 12.49 31.25 0.09
C GLU A 65 12.83 29.89 0.71
N PRO A 66 13.81 29.14 0.16
CA PRO A 66 14.30 27.90 0.75
C PRO A 66 14.83 28.04 2.18
N ALA A 67 15.46 29.18 2.50
CA ALA A 67 15.99 29.45 3.83
C ALA A 67 14.89 29.42 4.90
N SER A 68 13.72 30.00 4.61
CA SER A 68 12.56 29.98 5.50
C SER A 68 12.04 28.57 5.78
N ALA A 69 12.01 27.72 4.74
CA ALA A 69 11.63 26.32 4.89
C ALA A 69 12.62 25.57 5.80
N HIS A 70 13.92 25.81 5.64
CA HIS A 70 14.94 25.21 6.48
C HIS A 70 14.86 25.69 7.95
N SER A 71 14.64 26.99 8.18
CA SER A 71 14.41 27.54 9.52
C SER A 71 13.18 26.93 10.21
N ALA A 72 12.06 26.81 9.49
CA ALA A 72 10.85 26.17 9.99
C ALA A 72 11.08 24.69 10.31
N PHE A 73 11.81 23.96 9.46
CA PHE A 73 12.17 22.56 9.72
C PHE A 73 12.96 22.41 11.02
N ILE A 74 14.02 23.19 11.23
CA ILE A 74 14.84 23.14 12.46
C ILE A 74 14.00 23.47 13.70
N ALA A 75 13.13 24.47 13.60
CA ALA A 75 12.37 24.96 14.74
C ALA A 75 11.21 24.05 15.16
N LEU A 76 10.54 23.41 14.20
CA LEU A 76 9.26 22.72 14.43
C LEU A 76 9.34 21.20 14.33
N ASN A 77 10.33 20.63 13.64
CA ASN A 77 10.39 19.19 13.44
C ASN A 77 10.63 18.44 14.77
N GLY A 78 9.73 17.53 15.11
CA GLY A 78 9.78 16.71 16.33
C GLY A 78 9.52 17.50 17.62
N ARG A 79 9.15 18.78 17.54
CA ARG A 79 8.96 19.66 18.70
C ARG A 79 7.49 20.08 18.85
N PRO A 80 6.96 20.18 20.09
CA PRO A 80 5.63 20.73 20.34
C PRO A 80 5.50 22.15 19.81
N CYS A 81 4.46 22.42 19.01
CA CYS A 81 4.16 23.76 18.50
C CYS A 81 2.93 24.35 19.22
N PRO A 82 3.09 25.35 20.11
CA PRO A 82 1.97 25.94 20.86
C PRO A 82 0.90 26.56 19.96
N HIS A 83 1.30 27.21 18.87
CA HIS A 83 0.40 27.81 17.88
C HIS A 83 -0.46 26.79 17.12
N LEU A 84 -0.11 25.51 17.19
CA LEU A 84 -0.84 24.42 16.56
C LEU A 84 -1.41 23.45 17.60
N GLY A 85 -1.74 23.96 18.80
CA GLY A 85 -2.35 23.17 19.87
C GLY A 85 -1.36 22.25 20.61
N GLY A 86 -0.07 22.62 20.64
CA GLY A 86 0.97 21.89 21.37
C GLY A 86 1.41 20.58 20.72
N ARG A 87 0.97 20.28 19.51
CA ARG A 87 1.30 19.01 18.83
C ARG A 87 2.74 19.01 18.31
N SER A 88 3.35 17.82 18.32
CA SER A 88 4.63 17.61 17.66
C SER A 88 4.43 17.31 16.17
N LEU A 89 5.03 18.14 15.33
CA LEU A 89 5.00 17.98 13.88
C LEU A 89 6.12 17.05 13.43
N HIS A 90 5.86 16.28 12.36
CA HIS A 90 6.90 15.52 11.68
C HIS A 90 7.11 16.12 10.31
N ILE A 91 8.23 16.80 10.12
CA ILE A 91 8.52 17.60 8.94
C ILE A 91 9.60 16.91 8.12
N ARG A 92 9.45 16.94 6.80
CA ARG A 92 10.48 16.54 5.84
C ARG A 92 10.52 17.57 4.72
N HIS A 93 11.69 17.85 4.16
CA HIS A 93 11.77 18.58 2.91
C HIS A 93 11.07 17.81 1.78
N SER A 94 10.44 18.52 0.86
CA SER A 94 9.72 17.97 -0.28
C SER A 94 9.92 18.84 -1.51
N ILE A 95 10.00 18.27 -2.69
CA ILE A 95 10.15 19.03 -3.94
C ILE A 95 8.86 19.00 -4.74
N LEU A 96 8.53 20.11 -5.42
CA LEU A 96 7.45 20.13 -6.40
C LEU A 96 7.87 19.25 -7.56
N GLN A 97 7.08 18.20 -7.84
CA GLN A 97 7.27 17.42 -9.03
C GLN A 97 6.82 18.29 -10.21
N PRO A 98 7.73 18.69 -11.13
CA PRO A 98 7.29 19.34 -12.36
C PRO A 98 6.29 18.41 -13.05
N PRO A 99 5.30 18.94 -13.78
CA PRO A 99 4.27 18.12 -14.43
C PRO A 99 4.98 17.15 -15.37
N SER A 100 5.22 15.93 -14.88
CA SER A 100 5.75 14.90 -15.72
C SER A 100 4.62 14.58 -16.68
N SER A 101 4.90 14.63 -17.98
CA SER A 101 4.12 13.98 -19.04
C SER A 101 4.03 12.45 -18.87
N ARG A 102 4.23 11.94 -17.65
CA ARG A 102 3.61 10.71 -17.16
C ARG A 102 2.14 11.03 -16.84
N GLY A 103 1.35 11.32 -17.86
CA GLY A 103 -0.04 10.84 -17.83
C GLY A 103 0.04 9.37 -17.49
N MET A 104 -0.82 8.87 -16.58
CA MET A 104 -0.88 7.47 -16.12
C MET A 104 -0.16 6.57 -17.12
N ALA A 105 1.12 6.29 -16.87
CA ALA A 105 1.87 5.47 -17.80
C ALA A 105 1.23 4.10 -17.60
N SER A 106 0.27 3.78 -18.47
CA SER A 106 -0.39 2.50 -18.51
C SER A 106 0.75 1.52 -18.63
N VAL A 107 1.05 0.83 -17.53
CA VAL A 107 2.04 -0.24 -17.57
C VAL A 107 1.46 -1.23 -18.58
N PRO A 108 2.20 -1.59 -19.65
CA PRO A 108 1.70 -2.59 -20.57
C PRO A 108 1.43 -3.86 -19.77
N VAL A 109 0.17 -4.29 -19.77
CA VAL A 109 -0.26 -5.55 -19.17
C VAL A 109 -0.40 -6.57 -20.29
N SER A 110 -0.04 -7.81 -20.02
CA SER A 110 -0.33 -8.93 -20.90
C SER A 110 -1.36 -9.83 -20.24
N LEU A 111 -2.22 -10.41 -21.08
CA LEU A 111 -3.21 -11.42 -20.70
C LEU A 111 -2.74 -12.84 -21.05
N ASN A 112 -1.53 -13.01 -21.59
CA ASN A 112 -0.97 -14.31 -21.95
C ASN A 112 0.49 -14.42 -21.49
N ALA A 113 0.84 -15.55 -20.88
CA ALA A 113 2.23 -15.80 -20.48
C ALA A 113 3.21 -15.79 -21.68
N SER A 114 2.74 -16.21 -22.87
CA SER A 114 3.52 -16.22 -24.10
C SER A 114 4.04 -14.86 -24.53
N ASP A 115 3.31 -13.78 -24.25
CA ASP A 115 3.70 -12.43 -24.67
C ASP A 115 4.87 -11.89 -23.83
N LEU A 116 5.09 -12.46 -22.64
CA LEU A 116 6.11 -12.02 -21.69
C LEU A 116 7.45 -12.74 -21.91
N ASN A 117 7.45 -13.89 -22.58
CA ASN A 117 8.62 -14.72 -22.82
C ASN A 117 9.45 -15.00 -21.54
N ILE A 118 8.77 -15.25 -20.42
CA ILE A 118 9.38 -15.55 -19.12
C ILE A 118 9.42 -17.08 -18.95
N PRO A 119 10.60 -17.71 -18.96
CA PRO A 119 10.72 -19.16 -18.75
C PRO A 119 10.13 -19.58 -17.40
N GLY A 120 9.33 -20.64 -17.38
CA GLY A 120 8.70 -21.16 -16.17
C GLY A 120 7.42 -20.42 -15.74
N LEU A 121 6.99 -19.39 -16.46
CA LEU A 121 5.69 -18.74 -16.24
C LEU A 121 4.61 -19.44 -17.09
N TYR A 122 3.57 -19.90 -16.42
CA TYR A 122 2.39 -20.52 -17.05
C TYR A 122 1.15 -19.73 -16.65
N PHE A 123 0.22 -19.55 -17.59
CA PHE A 123 -1.05 -18.88 -17.35
C PHE A 123 -2.19 -19.70 -17.94
N PHE A 124 -3.08 -20.17 -17.06
CA PHE A 124 -4.21 -21.02 -17.42
C PHE A 124 -5.50 -20.22 -17.25
N HIS A 125 -6.17 -19.94 -18.38
CA HIS A 125 -7.48 -19.32 -18.38
C HIS A 125 -8.54 -20.31 -17.90
N ASP A 126 -9.57 -19.80 -17.23
CA ASP A 126 -10.76 -20.57 -16.85
C ASP A 126 -10.43 -21.89 -16.13
N PHE A 127 -9.35 -21.88 -15.33
CA PHE A 127 -8.86 -23.08 -14.62
C PHE A 127 -9.89 -23.64 -13.64
N ILE A 128 -10.77 -22.78 -13.13
CA ILE A 128 -11.96 -23.13 -12.37
C ILE A 128 -13.20 -22.63 -13.10
N SER A 129 -14.31 -23.34 -12.95
CA SER A 129 -15.61 -22.87 -13.47
C SER A 129 -16.23 -21.81 -12.54
N ALA A 130 -17.18 -21.03 -13.05
CA ALA A 130 -17.92 -20.04 -12.24
C ALA A 130 -18.64 -20.66 -11.03
N VAL A 131 -19.13 -21.90 -11.16
CA VAL A 131 -19.78 -22.64 -10.05
C VAL A 131 -18.75 -23.03 -8.99
N GLU A 132 -17.57 -23.49 -9.41
CA GLU A 132 -16.46 -23.81 -8.49
C GLU A 132 -15.97 -22.55 -7.78
N GLU A 133 -15.86 -21.42 -8.48
CA GLU A 133 -15.51 -20.12 -7.90
C GLU A 133 -16.49 -19.71 -6.79
N GLU A 134 -17.81 -19.78 -7.05
CA GLU A 134 -18.84 -19.46 -6.06
C GLU A 134 -18.74 -20.36 -4.82
N GLN A 135 -18.52 -21.66 -5.02
CA GLN A 135 -18.33 -22.63 -3.92
C GLN A 135 -17.09 -22.32 -3.08
N LEU A 136 -15.97 -21.95 -3.71
CA LEU A 136 -14.73 -21.56 -3.03
C LEU A 136 -14.94 -20.28 -2.20
N LEU A 137 -15.60 -19.28 -2.78
CA LEU A 137 -15.90 -18.02 -2.10
C LEU A 137 -16.78 -18.27 -0.87
N GLN A 138 -17.86 -19.05 -1.02
CA GLN A 138 -18.73 -19.41 0.09
C GLN A 138 -17.97 -20.17 1.19
N ALA A 139 -17.15 -21.15 0.82
CA ALA A 139 -16.35 -21.91 1.77
C ALA A 139 -15.40 -21.01 2.57
N VAL A 140 -14.69 -20.10 1.89
CA VAL A 140 -13.79 -19.14 2.53
C VAL A 140 -14.56 -18.15 3.42
N ASP A 141 -15.71 -17.64 3.00
CA ASP A 141 -16.48 -16.67 3.77
C ASP A 141 -17.02 -17.23 5.09
N THR A 142 -17.29 -18.53 5.17
CA THR A 142 -17.68 -19.21 6.43
C THR A 142 -16.53 -19.42 7.41
N GLY A 143 -15.28 -19.25 6.96
CA GLY A 143 -14.09 -19.44 7.78
C GLY A 143 -13.85 -18.31 8.80
N SER A 144 -13.01 -18.60 9.80
CA SER A 144 -12.59 -17.61 10.79
C SER A 144 -11.50 -16.69 10.23
N TRP A 145 -11.80 -15.40 10.12
CA TRP A 145 -10.89 -14.39 9.57
C TRP A 145 -9.95 -13.78 10.61
N ILE A 146 -8.68 -13.60 10.22
CA ILE A 146 -7.69 -12.83 10.97
C ILE A 146 -7.66 -11.41 10.41
N SER A 147 -7.97 -10.41 11.24
CA SER A 147 -7.95 -9.01 10.84
C SER A 147 -6.53 -8.45 10.85
N LEU A 148 -6.14 -7.78 9.76
CA LEU A 148 -4.92 -6.99 9.63
C LEU A 148 -5.28 -5.54 9.30
N SER A 149 -4.32 -4.63 9.34
CA SER A 149 -4.54 -3.18 9.23
C SER A 149 -5.31 -2.71 7.99
N LYS A 150 -5.26 -3.45 6.87
CA LYS A 150 -5.92 -3.10 5.59
C LYS A 150 -6.58 -4.27 4.88
N ARG A 151 -6.71 -5.42 5.54
CA ARG A 151 -7.19 -6.66 4.91
C ARG A 151 -7.56 -7.67 5.99
N ARG A 152 -8.27 -8.72 5.61
CA ARG A 152 -8.44 -9.93 6.42
C ARG A 152 -7.85 -11.12 5.70
N VAL A 153 -7.32 -12.08 6.46
CA VAL A 153 -6.66 -13.27 5.91
C VAL A 153 -7.13 -14.54 6.61
N GLN A 154 -7.08 -15.65 5.89
CA GLN A 154 -7.20 -17.01 6.41
C GLN A 154 -5.99 -17.82 5.95
N HIS A 155 -5.45 -18.65 6.83
CA HIS A 155 -4.30 -19.49 6.53
C HIS A 155 -4.67 -20.95 6.72
N TYR A 156 -4.28 -21.79 5.76
CA TYR A 156 -4.40 -23.24 5.81
C TYR A 156 -3.06 -23.87 5.44
N GLY A 157 -2.75 -25.05 5.98
CA GLY A 157 -1.40 -25.59 5.86
C GLY A 157 -0.48 -24.89 6.84
N TYR A 158 0.32 -23.96 6.36
CA TYR A 158 1.20 -23.16 7.20
C TYR A 158 0.71 -21.73 7.44
N LYS A 159 0.88 -21.25 8.68
CA LYS A 159 0.63 -19.85 9.02
C LYS A 159 1.75 -18.96 8.46
N PHE A 160 1.36 -17.89 7.78
CA PHE A 160 2.31 -16.85 7.39
C PHE A 160 2.57 -15.88 8.56
N CYS A 161 3.83 -15.73 8.96
CA CYS A 161 4.24 -14.80 10.02
C CYS A 161 4.63 -13.45 9.42
N TYR A 162 3.81 -12.43 9.66
CA TYR A 162 4.02 -11.10 9.08
C TYR A 162 5.22 -10.35 9.68
N ASP A 163 5.57 -10.63 10.94
CA ASP A 163 6.70 -9.98 11.61
C ASP A 163 8.04 -10.40 10.99
N THR A 164 8.19 -11.69 10.66
CA THR A 164 9.39 -12.26 10.02
C THR A 164 9.28 -12.30 8.50
N ARG A 165 8.10 -12.02 7.95
CA ARG A 165 7.77 -12.14 6.52
C ARG A 165 8.07 -13.53 5.94
N ASN A 166 7.91 -14.56 6.77
CA ASN A 166 8.18 -15.93 6.41
C ASN A 166 7.15 -16.86 7.05
N VAL A 167 7.17 -18.12 6.69
CA VAL A 167 6.45 -19.17 7.39
C VAL A 167 7.34 -19.72 8.50
N ASP A 168 6.75 -19.98 9.67
CA ASP A 168 7.40 -20.78 10.71
C ASP A 168 7.03 -22.26 10.47
N THR A 169 7.99 -23.07 10.02
CA THR A 169 7.76 -24.50 9.71
C THR A 169 7.36 -25.31 10.94
N LYS A 170 7.51 -24.77 12.15
CA LYS A 170 7.02 -25.39 13.39
C LYS A 170 5.53 -25.13 13.62
N GLN A 171 4.92 -24.20 12.89
CA GLN A 171 3.51 -23.80 13.01
C GLN A 171 2.68 -24.33 11.83
N HIS A 172 2.58 -25.65 11.74
CA HIS A 172 1.66 -26.32 10.83
C HIS A 172 0.23 -26.33 11.42
N LEU A 173 -0.71 -25.75 10.69
CA LEU A 173 -2.14 -25.61 11.07
C LEU A 173 -2.98 -26.83 10.69
N GLY A 174 -2.39 -27.83 10.03
CA GLY A 174 -3.06 -29.01 9.52
C GLY A 174 -3.11 -29.04 7.99
N ALA A 175 -3.68 -30.11 7.43
CA ALA A 175 -3.77 -30.29 5.99
C ALA A 175 -4.58 -29.17 5.29
N LEU A 176 -4.39 -29.04 3.98
CA LEU A 176 -5.23 -28.17 3.15
C LEU A 176 -6.70 -28.60 3.23
N PRO A 177 -7.64 -27.65 3.20
CA PRO A 177 -9.05 -27.93 3.42
C PRO A 177 -9.65 -28.69 2.23
N SER A 178 -10.67 -29.52 2.48
CA SER A 178 -11.27 -30.37 1.45
C SER A 178 -11.91 -29.59 0.30
N PHE A 179 -12.33 -28.35 0.53
CA PHE A 179 -12.92 -27.51 -0.51
C PHE A 179 -11.94 -27.15 -1.63
N VAL A 180 -10.62 -27.30 -1.46
CA VAL A 180 -9.63 -27.14 -2.54
C VAL A 180 -9.12 -28.46 -3.12
N SER A 181 -9.60 -29.62 -2.65
CA SER A 181 -9.07 -30.92 -3.09
C SER A 181 -9.18 -31.12 -4.60
N PHE A 182 -10.28 -30.67 -5.23
CA PHE A 182 -10.45 -30.78 -6.67
C PHE A 182 -9.43 -29.93 -7.47
N ILE A 183 -9.01 -28.79 -6.91
CA ILE A 183 -7.95 -27.95 -7.50
C ILE A 183 -6.62 -28.68 -7.41
N LEU A 184 -6.29 -29.24 -6.25
CA LEU A 184 -5.04 -29.98 -6.02
C LEU A 184 -4.94 -31.20 -6.94
N GLU A 185 -6.04 -31.93 -7.10
CA GLU A 185 -6.13 -33.07 -8.03
C GLU A 185 -5.96 -32.62 -9.48
N ARG A 186 -6.68 -31.58 -9.91
CA ARG A 186 -6.58 -31.00 -11.26
C ARG A 186 -5.15 -30.53 -11.58
N ILE A 187 -4.48 -29.89 -10.63
CA ILE A 187 -3.07 -29.49 -10.76
C ILE A 187 -2.18 -30.73 -10.92
N SER A 188 -2.36 -31.74 -10.07
CA SER A 188 -1.54 -32.95 -10.07
C SER A 188 -1.67 -33.79 -11.34
N LEU A 189 -2.85 -33.77 -11.97
CA LEU A 189 -3.14 -34.53 -13.19
C LEU A 189 -2.87 -33.75 -14.48
N SER A 190 -2.59 -32.45 -14.39
CA SER A 190 -2.40 -31.60 -15.57
C SER A 190 -1.06 -31.90 -16.26
N PRO A 191 -1.05 -32.33 -17.52
CA PRO A 191 0.19 -32.58 -18.27
C PRO A 191 0.93 -31.28 -18.61
N ASP A 192 0.22 -30.14 -18.59
CA ASP A 192 0.77 -28.82 -18.92
C ASP A 192 1.53 -28.20 -17.73
N ILE A 193 1.48 -28.82 -16.55
CA ILE A 193 2.23 -28.43 -15.37
C ILE A 193 3.49 -29.30 -15.32
N PRO A 194 4.69 -28.75 -15.63
CA PRO A 194 5.88 -29.57 -15.90
C PRO A 194 6.46 -30.27 -14.66
N GLU A 195 6.08 -29.82 -13.46
CA GLU A 195 6.63 -30.29 -12.20
C GLU A 195 5.52 -30.77 -11.27
N LYS A 196 5.80 -31.83 -10.52
CA LYS A 196 4.92 -32.27 -9.44
C LYS A 196 4.93 -31.21 -8.35
N LEU A 197 3.85 -30.44 -8.26
CA LEU A 197 3.65 -29.40 -7.26
C LEU A 197 3.09 -30.00 -5.97
N ASP A 198 3.87 -30.00 -4.89
CA ASP A 198 3.43 -30.49 -3.58
C ASP A 198 2.90 -29.33 -2.72
N LEU A 199 1.76 -28.76 -3.12
CA LEU A 199 1.18 -27.58 -2.47
C LEU A 199 0.81 -27.88 -1.01
N ASP A 200 1.39 -27.13 -0.08
CA ASP A 200 1.20 -27.33 1.36
C ASP A 200 0.63 -26.09 2.07
N GLN A 201 0.38 -25.00 1.34
CA GLN A 201 -0.13 -23.75 1.89
C GLN A 201 -1.19 -23.10 1.00
N LEU A 202 -2.29 -22.67 1.63
CA LEU A 202 -3.32 -21.82 1.03
C LEU A 202 -3.52 -20.57 1.90
N THR A 203 -3.56 -19.39 1.27
CA THR A 203 -3.96 -18.15 1.92
C THR A 203 -5.16 -17.54 1.21
N GLY A 204 -6.28 -17.43 1.93
CA GLY A 204 -7.42 -16.62 1.53
C GLY A 204 -7.20 -15.17 1.95
N LEU A 205 -7.42 -14.23 1.03
CA LEU A 205 -7.19 -12.80 1.22
C LEU A 205 -8.45 -12.03 0.86
N ALA A 206 -8.98 -11.20 1.76
CA ALA A 206 -9.96 -10.19 1.38
C ALA A 206 -9.39 -8.79 1.60
N VAL A 207 -9.42 -7.96 0.57
CA VAL A 207 -8.93 -6.57 0.59
C VAL A 207 -10.12 -5.61 0.63
N TRP A 208 -10.01 -4.57 1.46
CA TRP A 208 -10.97 -3.47 1.46
C TRP A 208 -10.67 -2.55 0.26
N SER A 209 -11.58 -2.46 -0.70
CA SER A 209 -11.57 -1.38 -1.69
C SER A 209 -12.13 -0.10 -1.05
N SER A 210 -11.71 1.06 -1.56
CA SER A 210 -12.21 2.39 -1.15
C SER A 210 -13.70 2.61 -1.39
N GLU A 211 -14.40 1.66 -2.03
CA GLU A 211 -15.83 1.74 -2.37
C GLU A 211 -16.70 0.69 -1.64
N ASP A 212 -16.34 0.29 -0.42
CA ASP A 212 -17.11 -0.68 0.41
C ASP A 212 -17.32 -2.08 -0.22
N THR A 213 -16.72 -2.36 -1.38
CA THR A 213 -16.78 -3.66 -2.03
C THR A 213 -15.59 -4.53 -1.58
N GLN A 214 -15.88 -5.66 -0.92
CA GLN A 214 -14.85 -6.64 -0.59
C GLN A 214 -14.51 -7.47 -1.84
N GLN A 215 -13.24 -7.51 -2.22
CA GLN A 215 -12.74 -8.50 -3.18
C GLN A 215 -11.96 -9.57 -2.43
N VAL A 216 -12.35 -10.82 -2.64
CA VAL A 216 -11.66 -12.00 -2.11
C VAL A 216 -10.76 -12.58 -3.20
N HIS A 217 -9.50 -12.79 -2.86
CA HIS A 217 -8.45 -13.36 -3.70
C HIS A 217 -7.85 -14.58 -2.99
N GLY A 218 -7.58 -15.65 -3.72
CA GLY A 218 -6.93 -16.87 -3.20
C GLY A 218 -5.52 -17.04 -3.75
N LEU A 219 -4.58 -17.45 -2.91
CA LEU A 219 -3.23 -17.81 -3.34
C LEU A 219 -2.80 -19.16 -2.75
N LEU A 220 -2.50 -20.13 -3.61
CA LEU A 220 -1.85 -21.39 -3.26
C LEU A 220 -0.33 -21.25 -3.39
N LYS A 221 0.41 -21.85 -2.47
CA LYS A 221 1.88 -21.84 -2.46
C LYS A 221 2.45 -23.25 -2.35
N LEU A 222 3.61 -23.40 -2.98
CA LEU A 222 4.49 -24.57 -2.92
C LEU A 222 5.16 -24.67 -1.55
N PRO A 223 5.65 -25.86 -1.19
CA PRO A 223 6.30 -26.08 0.09
C PRO A 223 7.60 -25.29 0.16
N LEU A 224 8.00 -24.96 1.39
CA LEU A 224 9.24 -24.23 1.69
C LEU A 224 10.50 -25.05 1.39
#